data_AF-A0A9N8DT27-F1
#
_entry.id   AF-A0A9N8DT27-F1
#
_cell.length_a   1.000
_cell.length_b   1.000
_cell.length_c   1.000
_cell.angle_alpha   90.00
_cell.angle_beta   90.00
_cell.angle_gamma   90.00
#
_symmetry.space_group_name_H-M   'P 1'
#
loop_
_entity.id
_entity.type
_entity.pdbx_description
1 polymer ?
#
loop_
_entity_poly.entity_id
_entity_poly.type
_entity_poly.pdbx_seq_one_letter_code
_entity_poly.pdbx_strand_id
1 'polypeptide(L)'
;MTKDKAESTTFATRPDESGFMSNDLSVCSARISSVSEERDEIAEVHKFSRKETNHIRVWRLIMALVLLATAITVTLTTYHFLKSEQTKSFDEAFEKFSQTVADAALQSQEILHATQRDVCENMAVDAIRTGQTWRNYTNPYYEMQFGSARNQAKTELSAFFPFVEKDGRDAWIEYAGEHLTEWTHAGHMTKYGNLDRLNEINYVPNMTKKGPDGFIPDDEYPEYWPMWLYSPPPAQYGAVNWNVLNVPDYNDMMTAIKVVRGEQIISKVRTSVSTGTAFTEEEHAAMHSKLKTGSSPHHPHCFIWTPVYEDPQDIYSKFVGFLATSFAWDFSLRNLLPGNVAGIVVIITSTCNQTYTYEIAGQDAYYMGEGDLHEAKYDDYKSEINLSLLTHPKKDVTPGHCQYSMHIYPSSEFESFYDRNTPEIFAGIVAFTFTCIALVMIVYDILVHNRNAKLVANAARSNAVVTSLFPGSM
;
A
#
# COMPACT_ATOMS: atom_id res chain seq x y z
N MET A 1 8.68 -53.47 -29.96
CA MET A 1 9.62 -53.60 -31.10
C MET A 1 10.84 -52.78 -30.74
N THR A 2 11.87 -53.41 -30.13
CA THR A 2 13.11 -53.92 -30.77
C THR A 2 14.09 -52.79 -31.09
N LYS A 3 15.38 -52.77 -30.73
CA LYS A 3 16.40 -53.78 -30.33
C LYS A 3 17.57 -52.98 -29.72
N ASP A 4 18.22 -53.39 -28.63
CA ASP A 4 19.30 -54.39 -28.50
C ASP A 4 20.58 -54.17 -29.32
N LYS A 5 21.71 -54.06 -28.60
CA LYS A 5 23.05 -54.70 -28.78
C LYS A 5 24.19 -53.71 -28.53
N ALA A 6 25.39 -54.10 -28.10
CA ALA A 6 25.98 -55.20 -27.32
C ALA A 6 27.51 -55.01 -27.42
N GLU A 7 28.20 -55.25 -26.31
CA GLU A 7 29.53 -55.91 -26.18
C GLU A 7 30.78 -55.40 -26.93
N SER A 8 31.86 -55.23 -26.16
CA SER A 8 33.15 -55.87 -26.46
C SER A 8 33.96 -56.11 -25.17
N THR A 9 34.24 -57.39 -24.92
CA THR A 9 35.33 -57.97 -24.11
C THR A 9 36.71 -57.66 -24.77
N THR A 10 37.92 -57.99 -24.28
CA THR A 10 38.43 -59.15 -23.54
C THR A 10 39.91 -58.94 -23.12
N PHE A 11 40.31 -59.57 -22.01
CA PHE A 11 41.58 -60.30 -21.74
C PHE A 11 42.98 -59.64 -21.75
N ALA A 12 43.69 -59.82 -20.63
CA ALA A 12 45.04 -60.43 -20.63
C ALA A 12 45.30 -61.17 -19.29
N THR A 13 45.89 -62.37 -19.40
CA THR A 13 46.20 -63.33 -18.33
C THR A 13 47.69 -63.66 -18.32
N ARG A 14 48.14 -64.29 -17.22
CA ARG A 14 49.28 -65.24 -17.02
C ARG A 14 50.68 -64.66 -16.66
N PRO A 15 51.62 -65.50 -16.13
CA PRO A 15 51.51 -66.50 -15.05
C PRO A 15 52.78 -66.62 -14.16
N ASP A 16 52.70 -67.51 -13.16
CA ASP A 16 53.71 -68.45 -12.60
C ASP A 16 55.19 -68.07 -12.47
N GLU A 17 55.76 -68.35 -11.29
CA GLU A 17 56.92 -69.25 -11.23
C GLU A 17 57.01 -70.00 -9.89
N SER A 18 57.26 -71.30 -10.01
CA SER A 18 57.45 -72.26 -8.92
C SER A 18 58.94 -72.64 -8.88
N GLY A 19 59.49 -72.77 -7.67
CA GLY A 19 60.88 -73.14 -7.44
C GLY A 19 61.00 -74.15 -6.30
N PHE A 20 61.30 -75.38 -6.69
CA PHE A 20 61.45 -76.62 -5.93
C PHE A 20 62.81 -76.67 -5.21
N MET A 21 62.88 -77.15 -3.96
CA MET A 21 63.74 -78.28 -3.55
C MET A 21 63.65 -78.60 -2.06
N SER A 22 63.62 -79.90 -1.81
CA SER A 22 63.58 -80.66 -0.57
C SER A 22 64.97 -80.77 0.10
N ASN A 23 65.02 -80.94 1.43
CA ASN A 23 65.46 -82.18 2.08
C ASN A 23 65.56 -82.06 3.62
N ASP A 24 65.05 -83.13 4.26
CA ASP A 24 65.58 -83.89 5.39
C ASP A 24 65.65 -83.34 6.83
N LEU A 25 64.77 -83.95 7.66
CA LEU A 25 65.05 -84.69 8.90
C LEU A 25 65.91 -84.02 9.98
N SER A 26 65.25 -83.68 11.10
CA SER A 26 65.83 -83.90 12.44
C SER A 26 64.76 -83.86 13.55
N VAL A 27 64.49 -85.04 14.10
CA VAL A 27 64.46 -85.40 15.54
C VAL A 27 63.54 -84.62 16.51
N CYS A 28 62.72 -85.43 17.19
CA CYS A 28 61.92 -85.17 18.39
C CYS A 28 62.55 -84.26 19.45
N SER A 29 61.76 -83.35 20.02
CA SER A 29 61.83 -83.03 21.46
C SER A 29 60.55 -82.33 21.96
N ALA A 30 59.96 -82.91 23.00
CA ALA A 30 59.14 -82.32 24.08
C ALA A 30 58.22 -81.13 23.73
N ARG A 31 56.90 -81.28 23.66
CA ARG A 31 55.99 -81.47 24.81
C ARG A 31 56.36 -80.60 26.03
N ILE A 32 56.29 -79.27 25.88
CA ILE A 32 55.94 -78.23 26.88
C ILE A 32 55.63 -76.94 26.07
N SER A 33 54.38 -76.68 25.69
CA SER A 33 53.92 -75.31 25.32
C SER A 33 52.40 -75.11 25.34
N SER A 34 51.59 -76.12 25.65
CA SER A 34 50.12 -76.00 25.61
C SER A 34 49.50 -75.29 26.82
N VAL A 35 50.29 -74.57 27.63
CA VAL A 35 49.80 -73.75 28.75
C VAL A 35 49.93 -72.24 28.44
N SER A 36 50.66 -71.85 27.37
CA SER A 36 50.75 -70.44 26.95
C SER A 36 49.77 -70.04 25.85
N GLU A 37 49.28 -70.97 25.01
CA GLU A 37 48.36 -70.67 23.89
C GLU A 37 46.91 -70.46 24.34
N GLU A 38 46.40 -71.23 25.31
CA GLU A 38 45.02 -71.10 25.82
C GLU A 38 44.79 -69.77 26.57
N ARG A 39 45.87 -69.15 27.04
CA ARG A 39 45.85 -67.84 27.69
C ARG A 39 45.80 -66.67 26.68
N ASP A 40 46.14 -66.94 25.42
CA ASP A 40 46.21 -65.94 24.33
C ASP A 40 44.85 -65.76 23.64
N GLU A 41 44.04 -66.83 23.50
CA GLU A 41 42.69 -66.75 22.92
C GLU A 41 41.75 -65.83 23.72
N ILE A 42 41.82 -65.88 25.05
CA ILE A 42 41.03 -64.98 25.92
C ILE A 42 41.46 -63.52 25.75
N ALA A 43 42.77 -63.27 25.62
CA ALA A 43 43.30 -61.93 25.39
C ALA A 43 42.93 -61.41 23.99
N GLU A 44 42.91 -62.29 22.99
CA GLU A 44 42.53 -61.97 21.62
C GLU A 44 41.03 -61.68 21.49
N VAL A 45 40.17 -62.45 22.16
CA VAL A 45 38.72 -62.18 22.27
C VAL A 45 38.45 -60.86 23.01
N HIS A 46 39.19 -60.57 24.08
CA HIS A 46 39.09 -59.26 24.75
C HIS A 46 39.54 -58.10 23.87
N LYS A 47 40.60 -58.28 23.07
CA LYS A 47 41.11 -57.29 22.12
C LYS A 47 40.13 -57.08 20.96
N PHE A 48 39.53 -58.15 20.44
CA PHE A 48 38.50 -58.13 19.39
C PHE A 48 37.23 -57.43 19.90
N SER A 49 36.75 -57.81 21.09
CA SER A 49 35.61 -57.18 21.77
C SER A 49 35.84 -55.68 22.04
N ARG A 50 37.05 -55.28 22.45
CA ARG A 50 37.39 -53.86 22.68
C ARG A 50 37.46 -53.05 21.37
N LYS A 51 37.99 -53.65 20.30
CA LYS A 51 38.05 -53.04 18.96
C LYS A 51 36.65 -52.87 18.37
N GLU A 52 35.79 -53.88 18.51
CA GLU A 52 34.40 -53.86 18.09
C GLU A 52 33.57 -52.83 18.87
N THR A 53 33.82 -52.71 20.19
CA THR A 53 33.19 -51.68 21.03
C THR A 53 33.59 -50.25 20.61
N ASN A 54 34.85 -50.04 20.22
CA ASN A 54 35.31 -48.73 19.73
C ASN A 54 34.69 -48.39 18.37
N HIS A 55 34.57 -49.36 17.46
CA HIS A 55 33.92 -49.16 16.17
C HIS A 55 32.45 -48.77 16.34
N ILE A 56 31.72 -49.44 17.24
CA ILE A 56 30.33 -49.12 17.58
C ILE A 56 30.21 -47.69 18.16
N ARG A 57 31.14 -47.26 19.02
CA ARG A 57 31.15 -45.89 19.57
C ARG A 57 31.38 -44.83 18.49
N VAL A 58 32.28 -45.09 17.55
CA VAL A 58 32.52 -44.19 16.40
C VAL A 58 31.26 -44.06 15.54
N TRP A 59 30.60 -45.18 15.21
CA TRP A 59 29.35 -45.15 14.43
C TRP A 59 28.22 -44.40 15.14
N ARG A 60 28.11 -44.54 16.47
CA ARG A 60 27.13 -43.77 17.28
C ARG A 60 27.41 -42.28 17.25
N LEU A 61 28.69 -41.88 17.34
CA LEU A 61 29.10 -40.48 17.24
C LEU A 61 28.80 -39.92 15.84
N ILE A 62 29.10 -40.68 14.78
CA ILE A 62 28.76 -40.30 13.40
C ILE A 62 27.25 -40.11 13.25
N MET A 63 26.44 -41.06 13.74
CA MET A 63 24.98 -40.95 13.69
C MET A 63 24.47 -39.71 14.45
N ALA A 64 25.02 -39.42 15.63
CA ALA A 64 24.67 -38.21 16.39
C ALA A 64 25.04 -36.92 15.65
N LEU A 65 26.21 -36.88 15.00
CA LEU A 65 26.63 -35.74 14.18
C LEU A 65 25.75 -35.55 12.95
N VAL A 66 25.37 -36.64 12.28
CA VAL A 66 24.45 -36.59 11.13
C VAL A 66 23.07 -36.07 11.56
N LEU A 67 22.56 -36.52 12.70
CA LEU A 67 21.30 -36.01 13.26
C LEU A 67 21.39 -34.51 13.58
N LEU A 68 22.49 -34.06 14.19
CA LEU A 68 22.70 -32.64 14.50
C LEU A 68 22.82 -31.79 13.22
N ALA A 69 23.60 -32.25 12.24
CA ALA A 69 23.74 -31.57 10.95
C ALA A 69 22.40 -31.49 10.21
N THR A 70 21.61 -32.56 10.24
CA THR A 70 20.26 -32.59 9.66
C THR A 70 19.34 -31.61 10.39
N ALA A 71 19.36 -31.60 11.73
CA ALA A 71 18.57 -30.67 12.53
C ALA A 71 18.89 -29.20 12.21
N ILE A 72 20.17 -28.84 12.17
CA ILE A 72 20.61 -27.48 11.82
C ILE A 72 20.14 -27.12 10.40
N THR A 73 20.36 -28.03 9.45
CA THR A 73 19.99 -27.79 8.04
C THR A 73 18.48 -27.58 7.90
N VAL A 74 17.66 -28.43 8.52
CA VAL A 74 16.21 -28.32 8.46
C VAL A 74 15.73 -27.05 9.16
N THR A 75 16.22 -26.74 10.36
CA THR A 75 15.85 -25.51 11.09
C THR A 75 16.21 -24.25 10.30
N LEU A 76 17.42 -24.16 9.74
CA LEU A 76 17.84 -23.01 8.92
C LEU A 76 17.00 -22.92 7.65
N THR A 77 16.74 -24.05 6.97
CA THR A 77 15.91 -24.08 5.76
C THR A 77 14.49 -23.63 6.07
N THR A 78 13.89 -24.10 7.16
CA THR A 78 12.55 -23.69 7.61
C THR A 78 12.51 -22.20 7.94
N TYR A 79 13.50 -21.68 8.66
CA TYR A 79 13.59 -20.25 8.99
C TYR A 79 13.69 -19.40 7.72
N HIS A 80 14.62 -19.72 6.82
CA HIS A 80 14.80 -18.98 5.57
C HIS A 80 13.58 -19.07 4.66
N PHE A 81 12.96 -20.24 4.56
CA PHE A 81 11.74 -20.43 3.77
C PHE A 81 10.60 -19.56 4.32
N LEU A 82 10.35 -19.60 5.63
CA LEU A 82 9.27 -18.81 6.25
C LEU A 82 9.55 -17.32 6.20
N LYS A 83 10.80 -16.88 6.39
CA LYS A 83 11.16 -15.45 6.26
C LYS A 83 11.02 -14.97 4.81
N SER A 84 11.44 -15.78 3.84
CA SER A 84 11.23 -15.50 2.42
C SER A 84 9.75 -15.40 2.06
N GLU A 85 8.92 -16.28 2.63
CA GLU A 85 7.46 -16.26 2.40
C GLU A 85 6.82 -15.00 3.01
N GLN A 86 7.29 -14.53 4.16
CA GLN A 86 6.84 -13.27 4.76
C GLN A 86 7.16 -12.07 3.88
N THR A 87 8.41 -11.94 3.43
CA THR A 87 8.82 -10.84 2.54
C THR A 87 8.00 -10.87 1.26
N LYS A 88 7.87 -12.05 0.64
CA LYS A 88 7.03 -12.21 -0.54
C LYS A 88 5.56 -11.83 -0.30
N SER A 89 4.99 -12.23 0.83
CA SER A 89 3.61 -11.89 1.20
C SER A 89 3.42 -10.39 1.40
N PHE A 90 4.41 -9.71 1.99
CA PHE A 90 4.42 -8.26 2.13
C PHE A 90 4.48 -7.58 0.76
N ASP A 91 5.41 -7.98 -0.10
CA ASP A 91 5.59 -7.41 -1.44
C ASP A 91 4.33 -7.57 -2.31
N GLU A 92 3.80 -8.80 -2.40
CA GLU A 92 2.59 -9.09 -3.18
C GLU A 92 1.36 -8.35 -2.65
N ALA A 93 1.25 -8.19 -1.32
CA ALA A 93 0.16 -7.45 -0.74
C ALA A 93 0.26 -5.95 -0.99
N PHE A 94 1.46 -5.38 -0.84
CA PHE A 94 1.70 -3.97 -1.12
C PHE A 94 1.45 -3.65 -2.59
N GLU A 95 1.95 -4.46 -3.52
CA GLU A 95 1.69 -4.31 -4.96
C GLU A 95 0.19 -4.26 -5.23
N LYS A 96 -0.58 -5.21 -4.67
CA LYS A 96 -2.03 -5.25 -4.84
C LYS A 96 -2.75 -4.04 -4.24
N PHE A 97 -2.40 -3.64 -3.02
CA PHE A 97 -3.07 -2.52 -2.36
C PHE A 97 -2.69 -1.17 -2.97
N SER A 98 -1.43 -0.99 -3.35
CA SER A 98 -0.99 0.23 -4.05
C SER A 98 -1.70 0.38 -5.40
N GLN A 99 -1.84 -0.71 -6.17
CA GLN A 99 -2.64 -0.70 -7.40
C GLN A 99 -4.11 -0.37 -7.12
N THR A 100 -4.71 -0.96 -6.08
CA THR A 100 -6.10 -0.68 -5.71
C THR A 100 -6.31 0.80 -5.34
N VAL A 101 -5.38 1.39 -4.56
CA VAL A 101 -5.42 2.80 -4.20
C VAL A 101 -5.24 3.68 -5.44
N ALA A 102 -4.29 3.34 -6.32
CA ALA A 102 -4.04 4.07 -7.55
C ALA A 102 -5.27 4.08 -8.48
N ASP A 103 -5.84 2.91 -8.76
CA ASP A 103 -7.02 2.77 -9.62
C ASP A 103 -8.23 3.52 -9.03
N ALA A 104 -8.46 3.40 -7.73
CA ALA A 104 -9.57 4.07 -7.07
C ALA A 104 -9.39 5.59 -7.01
N ALA A 105 -8.16 6.08 -6.84
CA ALA A 105 -7.86 7.50 -6.90
C ALA A 105 -8.06 8.07 -8.31
N LEU A 106 -7.59 7.37 -9.34
CA LEU A 106 -7.82 7.78 -10.73
C LEU A 106 -9.31 7.79 -11.07
N GLN A 107 -10.04 6.74 -10.69
CA GLN A 107 -11.49 6.68 -10.86
C GLN A 107 -12.20 7.84 -10.14
N SER A 108 -11.74 8.23 -8.95
CA SER A 108 -12.29 9.39 -8.24
C SER A 108 -12.07 10.70 -9.02
N GLN A 109 -10.94 10.86 -9.71
CA GLN A 109 -10.71 12.01 -10.59
C GLN A 109 -11.61 11.97 -11.84
N GLU A 110 -11.77 10.80 -12.45
CA GLU A 110 -12.67 10.63 -13.60
C GLU A 110 -14.12 10.98 -13.24
N ILE A 111 -14.61 10.49 -12.08
CA ILE A 111 -15.95 10.81 -11.58
C ILE A 111 -16.08 12.32 -11.33
N LEU A 112 -15.08 12.96 -10.71
CA LEU A 112 -15.06 14.39 -10.46
C LEU A 112 -15.18 15.20 -11.76
N HIS A 113 -14.36 14.85 -12.76
CA HIS A 113 -14.35 15.52 -14.06
C HIS A 113 -15.66 15.32 -14.84
N ALA A 114 -16.11 14.07 -14.97
CA ALA A 114 -17.32 13.72 -15.69
C ALA A 114 -18.56 14.39 -15.08
N THR A 115 -18.72 14.29 -13.76
CA THR A 115 -19.86 14.86 -13.04
C THR A 115 -19.96 16.36 -13.25
N GLN A 116 -18.84 17.08 -13.25
CA GLN A 116 -18.87 18.54 -13.47
C GLN A 116 -19.17 18.92 -14.92
N ARG A 117 -18.67 18.14 -15.88
CA ARG A 117 -18.98 18.35 -17.29
C ARG A 117 -20.47 18.16 -17.56
N ASP A 118 -21.04 17.06 -17.07
CA ASP A 118 -22.47 16.75 -17.21
C ASP A 118 -23.33 17.88 -16.64
N VAL A 119 -22.91 18.41 -15.49
CA VAL A 119 -23.60 19.52 -14.85
C VAL A 119 -23.52 20.81 -15.65
N CYS A 120 -22.35 21.16 -16.20
CA CYS A 120 -22.20 22.33 -17.08
C CYS A 120 -23.03 22.19 -18.36
N GLU A 121 -23.08 20.99 -18.95
CA GLU A 121 -23.94 20.70 -20.11
C GLU A 121 -25.43 20.85 -19.76
N ASN A 122 -25.85 20.38 -18.59
CA ASN A 122 -27.22 20.54 -18.12
C ASN A 122 -27.60 22.01 -17.89
N MET A 123 -26.67 22.86 -17.43
CA MET A 123 -26.91 24.30 -17.34
C MET A 123 -27.16 24.91 -18.72
N ALA A 124 -26.36 24.52 -19.72
CA ALA A 124 -26.53 25.01 -21.09
C ALA A 124 -27.86 24.56 -21.71
N VAL A 125 -28.24 23.30 -21.51
CA VAL A 125 -29.56 22.77 -21.92
C VAL A 125 -30.70 23.54 -21.22
N ASP A 126 -30.56 23.82 -19.93
CA ASP A 126 -31.57 24.55 -19.17
C ASP A 126 -31.71 26.01 -19.63
N ALA A 127 -30.59 26.70 -19.91
CA ALA A 127 -30.59 28.04 -20.47
C ALA A 127 -31.32 28.09 -21.82
N ILE A 128 -31.03 27.14 -22.72
CA ILE A 128 -31.72 27.01 -24.02
C ILE A 128 -33.22 26.75 -23.82
N ARG A 129 -33.58 25.80 -22.95
CA ARG A 129 -34.96 25.40 -22.69
C ARG A 129 -35.80 26.54 -22.10
N THR A 130 -35.19 27.36 -21.26
CA THR A 130 -35.85 28.48 -20.57
C THR A 130 -35.78 29.79 -21.35
N GLY A 131 -35.04 29.83 -22.45
CA GLY A 131 -34.81 31.05 -23.24
C GLY A 131 -34.02 32.12 -22.49
N GLN A 132 -33.27 31.72 -21.45
CA GLN A 132 -32.43 32.63 -20.68
C GLN A 132 -31.15 32.95 -21.46
N THR A 133 -30.63 34.16 -21.24
CA THR A 133 -29.31 34.55 -21.74
C THR A 133 -28.27 34.31 -20.64
N TRP A 134 -27.06 33.91 -21.01
CA TRP A 134 -26.00 33.59 -20.02
C TRP A 134 -25.60 34.71 -19.09
N ARG A 135 -25.75 35.97 -19.54
CA ARG A 135 -25.55 37.14 -18.67
C ARG A 135 -26.58 37.19 -17.55
N ASN A 136 -27.79 36.69 -17.78
CA ASN A 136 -28.92 36.74 -16.85
C ASN A 136 -29.47 35.33 -16.59
N TYR A 137 -28.57 34.35 -16.41
CA TYR A 137 -28.95 32.97 -16.16
C TYR A 137 -29.11 32.72 -14.65
N THR A 138 -30.30 32.28 -14.25
CA THR A 138 -30.61 31.81 -12.90
C THR A 138 -31.36 30.50 -12.96
N ASN A 139 -31.04 29.60 -12.04
CA ASN A 139 -31.70 28.31 -11.90
C ASN A 139 -32.11 28.11 -10.44
N PRO A 140 -33.41 28.23 -10.09
CA PRO A 140 -33.87 28.01 -8.72
C PRO A 140 -33.69 26.55 -8.25
N TYR A 141 -33.48 25.61 -9.17
CA TYR A 141 -33.23 24.20 -8.88
C TYR A 141 -31.73 23.84 -8.85
N TYR A 142 -30.85 24.84 -8.77
CA TYR A 142 -29.39 24.62 -8.74
C TYR A 142 -28.98 23.65 -7.63
N GLU A 143 -29.49 23.80 -6.40
CA GLU A 143 -29.18 22.86 -5.31
C GLU A 143 -29.62 21.42 -5.60
N MET A 144 -30.75 21.23 -6.28
CA MET A 144 -31.26 19.89 -6.59
C MET A 144 -30.32 19.15 -7.54
N GLN A 145 -29.89 19.83 -8.59
CA GLN A 145 -28.99 19.28 -9.60
C GLN A 145 -27.57 19.09 -9.04
N PHE A 146 -27.02 20.14 -8.43
CA PHE A 146 -25.65 20.15 -7.97
C PHE A 146 -25.46 19.39 -6.67
N GLY A 147 -26.48 19.34 -5.80
CA GLY A 147 -26.50 18.55 -4.57
C GLY A 147 -26.10 17.10 -4.82
N SER A 148 -26.77 16.49 -5.80
CA SER A 148 -26.53 15.11 -6.20
C SER A 148 -25.16 14.92 -6.85
N ALA A 149 -24.74 15.87 -7.70
CA ALA A 149 -23.43 15.88 -8.34
C ALA A 149 -22.30 15.96 -7.32
N ARG A 150 -22.41 16.85 -6.32
CA ARG A 150 -21.39 16.99 -5.28
C ARG A 150 -21.23 15.73 -4.45
N ASN A 151 -22.34 15.09 -4.09
CA ASN A 151 -22.32 13.85 -3.34
C ASN A 151 -21.64 12.71 -4.12
N GLN A 152 -21.90 12.61 -5.44
CA GLN A 152 -21.27 11.61 -6.31
C GLN A 152 -19.76 11.85 -6.45
N ALA A 153 -19.36 13.10 -6.66
CA ALA A 153 -17.97 13.48 -6.86
C ALA A 153 -17.17 13.72 -5.56
N LYS A 154 -17.78 13.52 -4.39
CA LYS A 154 -17.19 13.82 -3.06
C LYS A 154 -16.61 15.24 -2.99
N THR A 155 -17.42 16.23 -3.33
CA THR A 155 -17.02 17.65 -3.32
C THR A 155 -17.84 18.45 -2.33
N GLU A 156 -17.29 19.57 -1.86
CA GLU A 156 -17.88 20.34 -0.76
C GLU A 156 -18.80 21.45 -1.25
N LEU A 157 -18.30 22.23 -2.21
CA LEU A 157 -18.92 23.46 -2.71
C LEU A 157 -18.74 23.50 -4.22
N SER A 158 -19.79 23.85 -4.93
CA SER A 158 -19.75 24.11 -6.37
C SER A 158 -20.42 25.43 -6.67
N ALA A 159 -19.74 26.31 -7.39
CA ALA A 159 -20.16 27.68 -7.66
C ALA A 159 -20.01 28.05 -9.14
N PHE A 160 -21.03 28.65 -9.71
CA PHE A 160 -21.07 29.17 -11.06
C PHE A 160 -20.68 30.65 -11.09
N PHE A 161 -19.87 30.99 -12.09
CA PHE A 161 -19.39 32.34 -12.34
C PHE A 161 -19.66 32.69 -13.81
N PRO A 162 -20.71 33.46 -14.11
CA PRO A 162 -20.98 33.90 -15.47
C PRO A 162 -19.94 34.92 -15.95
N PHE A 163 -19.74 34.97 -17.25
CA PHE A 163 -18.96 36.02 -17.89
C PHE A 163 -19.76 37.33 -17.95
N VAL A 164 -19.20 38.40 -17.39
CA VAL A 164 -19.78 39.74 -17.46
C VAL A 164 -18.76 40.71 -18.06
N GLU A 165 -19.09 41.27 -19.23
CA GLU A 165 -18.29 42.32 -19.88
C GLU A 165 -18.32 43.62 -19.07
N LYS A 166 -17.31 44.48 -19.22
CA LYS A 166 -17.24 45.78 -18.53
C LYS A 166 -18.55 46.58 -18.65
N ASP A 167 -19.07 46.74 -19.86
CA ASP A 167 -20.27 47.54 -20.12
C ASP A 167 -21.56 46.85 -19.64
N GLY A 168 -21.50 45.57 -19.30
CA GLY A 168 -22.61 44.78 -18.74
C GLY A 168 -22.67 44.79 -17.22
N ARG A 169 -21.70 45.41 -16.53
CA ARG A 169 -21.57 45.38 -15.07
C ARG A 169 -22.82 45.87 -14.34
N ASP A 170 -23.32 47.04 -14.70
CA ASP A 170 -24.42 47.67 -13.94
C ASP A 170 -25.73 46.90 -14.15
N ALA A 171 -25.97 46.42 -15.38
CA ALA A 171 -27.10 45.54 -15.69
C ALA A 171 -27.03 44.20 -14.93
N TRP A 172 -25.82 43.64 -14.75
CA TRP A 172 -25.62 42.46 -13.92
C TRP A 172 -25.94 42.73 -12.45
N ILE A 173 -25.47 43.85 -11.88
CA ILE A 173 -25.70 44.20 -10.48
C ILE A 173 -27.21 44.35 -10.19
N GLU A 174 -27.94 45.00 -11.10
CA GLU A 174 -29.40 45.12 -11.03
C GLU A 174 -30.07 43.74 -11.08
N TYR A 175 -29.75 42.94 -12.11
CA TYR A 175 -30.26 41.57 -12.26
C TYR A 175 -29.99 40.70 -11.02
N ALA A 176 -28.74 40.72 -10.53
CA ALA A 176 -28.33 39.94 -9.36
C ALA A 176 -29.11 40.37 -8.11
N GLY A 177 -29.38 41.68 -7.95
CA GLY A 177 -30.20 42.19 -6.85
C GLY A 177 -31.66 41.72 -6.92
N GLU A 178 -32.25 41.67 -8.11
CA GLU A 178 -33.65 41.27 -8.32
C GLU A 178 -33.88 39.75 -8.16
N HIS A 179 -32.88 38.94 -8.55
CA HIS A 179 -33.02 37.48 -8.60
C HIS A 179 -32.31 36.73 -7.46
N LEU A 180 -31.67 37.45 -6.53
CA LEU A 180 -30.90 36.84 -5.44
C LEU A 180 -31.74 35.86 -4.61
N THR A 181 -32.93 36.29 -4.17
CA THR A 181 -33.77 35.49 -3.27
C THR A 181 -34.37 34.26 -3.97
N GLU A 182 -34.57 34.33 -5.29
CA GLU A 182 -35.21 33.26 -6.06
C GLU A 182 -34.46 31.93 -5.89
N TRP A 183 -33.16 31.91 -6.19
CA TRP A 183 -32.38 30.69 -6.14
C TRP A 183 -31.86 30.35 -4.74
N THR A 184 -31.61 31.35 -3.88
CA THR A 184 -31.16 31.08 -2.51
C THR A 184 -32.28 30.47 -1.68
N HIS A 185 -33.50 31.01 -1.75
CA HIS A 185 -34.64 30.46 -1.02
C HIS A 185 -34.99 29.06 -1.52
N ALA A 186 -35.06 28.86 -2.83
CA ALA A 186 -35.33 27.56 -3.42
C ALA A 186 -34.26 26.52 -3.04
N GLY A 187 -32.99 26.91 -3.03
CA GLY A 187 -31.89 26.06 -2.58
C GLY A 187 -32.01 25.67 -1.10
N HIS A 188 -32.31 26.62 -0.21
CA HIS A 188 -32.53 26.35 1.21
C HIS A 188 -33.71 25.43 1.46
N MET A 189 -34.85 25.69 0.80
CA MET A 189 -36.02 24.82 0.90
C MET A 189 -35.72 23.41 0.37
N THR A 190 -34.91 23.28 -0.68
CA THR A 190 -34.49 21.97 -1.22
C THR A 190 -33.57 21.21 -0.26
N LYS A 191 -32.58 21.90 0.35
CA LYS A 191 -31.56 21.25 1.18
C LYS A 191 -32.00 21.03 2.63
N TYR A 192 -32.68 22.01 3.21
CA TYR A 192 -32.96 22.09 4.64
C TYR A 192 -34.47 22.10 4.95
N GLY A 193 -35.33 22.40 3.96
CA GLY A 193 -36.78 22.47 4.14
C GLY A 193 -37.28 23.72 4.88
N ASN A 194 -36.41 24.68 5.15
CA ASN A 194 -36.70 25.96 5.80
C ASN A 194 -35.61 27.01 5.45
N LEU A 195 -35.76 28.25 5.93
CA LEU A 195 -34.82 29.36 5.71
C LEU A 195 -34.00 29.70 6.96
N ASP A 196 -34.06 28.91 8.04
CA ASP A 196 -33.50 29.27 9.36
C ASP A 196 -31.98 29.49 9.32
N ARG A 197 -31.32 28.84 8.36
CA ARG A 197 -29.88 28.96 8.13
C ARG A 197 -29.49 30.19 7.32
N LEU A 198 -30.42 30.76 6.55
CA LEU A 198 -30.13 31.89 5.67
C LEU A 198 -30.17 33.20 6.44
N ASN A 199 -28.99 33.82 6.59
CA ASN A 199 -28.88 35.20 7.04
C ASN A 199 -28.87 36.14 5.83
N GLU A 200 -29.99 36.82 5.61
CA GLU A 200 -30.18 37.73 4.47
C GLU A 200 -29.41 39.07 4.55
N ILE A 201 -28.49 39.18 5.50
CA ILE A 201 -27.64 40.35 5.71
C ILE A 201 -26.38 40.24 4.82
N ASN A 202 -25.62 41.33 4.70
CA ASN A 202 -24.31 41.41 4.04
C ASN A 202 -24.33 41.27 2.50
N TYR A 203 -25.48 41.38 1.85
CA TYR A 203 -25.49 41.59 0.40
C TYR A 203 -24.92 42.97 0.06
N VAL A 204 -23.93 43.00 -0.83
CA VAL A 204 -23.36 44.23 -1.36
C VAL A 204 -23.79 44.35 -2.83
N PRO A 205 -24.63 45.35 -3.19
CA PRO A 205 -25.13 45.52 -4.55
C PRO A 205 -24.06 46.17 -5.45
N ASN A 206 -22.93 45.49 -5.58
CA ASN A 206 -21.79 45.87 -6.41
C ASN A 206 -20.98 44.61 -6.76
N MET A 207 -20.10 44.68 -7.76
CA MET A 207 -19.00 43.72 -7.88
C MET A 207 -18.14 43.83 -6.62
N THR A 208 -17.74 42.70 -6.03
CA THR A 208 -17.04 42.70 -4.75
C THR A 208 -15.69 41.99 -4.79
N LYS A 209 -14.83 42.39 -3.85
CA LYS A 209 -13.60 41.70 -3.45
C LYS A 209 -13.64 41.34 -1.97
N LYS A 210 -12.88 40.32 -1.59
CA LYS A 210 -12.71 39.95 -0.19
C LYS A 210 -11.84 41.00 0.54
N GLY A 211 -12.43 41.70 1.49
CA GLY A 211 -11.76 42.59 2.43
C GLY A 211 -11.53 41.95 3.81
N PRO A 212 -11.03 42.72 4.80
CA PRO A 212 -10.74 42.21 6.14
C PRO A 212 -11.99 41.73 6.90
N ASP A 213 -13.09 42.48 6.81
CA ASP A 213 -14.32 42.26 7.59
C ASP A 213 -15.49 41.72 6.74
N GLY A 214 -15.21 41.28 5.51
CA GLY A 214 -16.22 40.80 4.58
C GLY A 214 -15.99 41.26 3.16
N PHE A 215 -17.04 41.21 2.34
CA PHE A 215 -16.96 41.62 0.94
C PHE A 215 -17.18 43.12 0.81
N ILE A 216 -16.34 43.78 0.03
CA ILE A 216 -16.36 45.22 -0.23
C ILE A 216 -16.42 45.47 -1.74
N PRO A 217 -16.88 46.64 -2.20
CA PRO A 217 -16.83 47.00 -3.61
C PRO A 217 -15.43 46.79 -4.22
N ASP A 218 -15.39 46.16 -5.40
CA ASP A 218 -14.17 45.93 -6.17
C ASP A 218 -13.84 47.11 -7.08
N ASP A 219 -12.62 47.11 -7.60
CA ASP A 219 -12.16 48.05 -8.62
C ASP A 219 -12.81 47.75 -9.99
N GLU A 220 -12.60 48.63 -10.97
CA GLU A 220 -13.06 48.38 -12.34
C GLU A 220 -12.14 47.41 -13.10
N TYR A 221 -12.72 46.42 -13.78
CA TYR A 221 -12.01 45.44 -14.61
C TYR A 221 -12.54 45.43 -16.05
N PRO A 222 -11.73 44.99 -17.04
CA PRO A 222 -12.19 44.79 -18.42
C PRO A 222 -13.25 43.68 -18.56
N GLU A 223 -13.21 42.69 -17.68
CA GLU A 223 -14.17 41.60 -17.56
C GLU A 223 -14.36 41.25 -16.08
N TYR A 224 -15.53 40.71 -15.75
CA TYR A 224 -15.89 40.27 -14.41
C TYR A 224 -16.35 38.81 -14.46
N TRP A 225 -16.05 38.11 -13.37
CA TRP A 225 -16.50 36.74 -13.13
C TRP A 225 -17.09 36.68 -11.72
N PRO A 226 -18.30 37.23 -11.51
CA PRO A 226 -18.96 37.26 -10.21
C PRO A 226 -19.40 35.86 -9.80
N MET A 227 -19.21 35.50 -8.54
CA MET A 227 -19.86 34.31 -7.97
C MET A 227 -21.38 34.54 -7.92
N TRP A 228 -22.15 33.64 -8.53
CA TRP A 228 -23.62 33.74 -8.61
C TRP A 228 -24.31 32.57 -7.93
N LEU A 229 -24.53 31.46 -8.63
CA LEU A 229 -25.20 30.27 -8.11
C LEU A 229 -24.20 29.37 -7.41
N TYR A 230 -24.52 28.85 -6.23
CA TYR A 230 -23.69 27.83 -5.59
C TYR A 230 -24.46 26.86 -4.72
N SER A 231 -23.82 25.73 -4.48
CA SER A 231 -24.39 24.54 -3.87
C SER A 231 -23.32 23.95 -2.93
N PRO A 232 -23.61 23.76 -1.62
CA PRO A 232 -24.88 24.03 -0.94
C PRO A 232 -25.27 25.52 -0.97
N PRO A 233 -26.56 25.86 -0.76
CA PRO A 233 -26.98 27.25 -0.75
C PRO A 233 -26.26 28.02 0.38
N PRO A 234 -25.96 29.32 0.17
CA PRO A 234 -25.24 30.12 1.16
C PRO A 234 -25.92 30.22 2.50
N ALA A 235 -25.14 30.26 3.58
CA ALA A 235 -25.66 30.76 4.86
C ALA A 235 -25.83 32.30 4.87
N GLN A 236 -25.20 33.04 3.96
CA GLN A 236 -25.33 34.50 3.83
C GLN A 236 -24.99 35.00 2.42
N TYR A 237 -25.40 36.23 2.08
CA TYR A 237 -25.23 36.79 0.73
C TYR A 237 -23.86 37.38 0.43
N GLY A 238 -22.94 37.43 1.39
CA GLY A 238 -21.67 38.16 1.24
C GLY A 238 -20.85 37.77 0.01
N ALA A 239 -20.78 36.48 -0.33
CA ALA A 239 -19.98 35.99 -1.46
C ALA A 239 -20.63 36.23 -2.83
N VAL A 240 -21.91 36.62 -2.88
CA VAL A 240 -22.57 36.97 -4.14
C VAL A 240 -21.88 38.19 -4.75
N ASN A 241 -21.69 38.18 -6.06
CA ASN A 241 -20.92 39.18 -6.81
C ASN A 241 -19.43 39.25 -6.47
N TRP A 242 -18.88 38.28 -5.73
CA TRP A 242 -17.44 38.20 -5.55
C TRP A 242 -16.77 37.94 -6.91
N ASN A 243 -16.08 38.95 -7.41
CA ASN A 243 -15.35 38.86 -8.67
C ASN A 243 -14.09 38.02 -8.46
N VAL A 244 -13.94 36.92 -9.19
CA VAL A 244 -12.85 35.98 -8.90
C VAL A 244 -11.45 36.52 -9.25
N LEU A 245 -11.35 37.55 -10.10
CA LEU A 245 -10.08 38.07 -10.60
C LEU A 245 -9.24 38.80 -9.55
N ASN A 246 -9.82 39.19 -8.42
CA ASN A 246 -9.06 39.79 -7.31
C ASN A 246 -8.25 38.76 -6.51
N VAL A 247 -8.37 37.46 -6.80
CA VAL A 247 -7.59 36.42 -6.13
C VAL A 247 -6.24 36.25 -6.83
N PRO A 248 -5.12 36.27 -6.07
CA PRO A 248 -3.79 36.02 -6.63
C PRO A 248 -3.73 34.71 -7.44
N ASP A 249 -3.08 34.78 -8.60
CA ASP A 249 -2.91 33.74 -9.62
C ASP A 249 -4.17 33.35 -10.42
N TYR A 250 -5.37 33.89 -10.10
CA TYR A 250 -6.58 33.50 -10.83
C TYR A 250 -6.65 34.11 -12.23
N ASN A 251 -5.99 35.25 -12.47
CA ASN A 251 -5.86 35.80 -13.82
C ASN A 251 -5.13 34.83 -14.77
N ASP A 252 -4.06 34.17 -14.28
CA ASP A 252 -3.32 33.17 -15.06
C ASP A 252 -4.19 31.93 -15.30
N MET A 253 -4.98 31.52 -14.29
CA MET A 253 -5.93 30.42 -14.41
C MET A 253 -7.04 30.71 -15.43
N MET A 254 -7.58 31.93 -15.45
CA MET A 254 -8.56 32.37 -16.45
C MET A 254 -7.96 32.42 -17.86
N THR A 255 -6.67 32.73 -17.96
CA THR A 255 -5.95 32.63 -19.23
C THR A 255 -5.77 31.15 -19.61
N ALA A 256 -5.41 30.30 -18.66
CA ALA A 256 -5.19 28.88 -18.87
C ALA A 256 -6.42 28.18 -19.43
N ILE A 257 -7.58 28.36 -18.79
CA ILE A 257 -8.83 27.69 -19.20
C ILE A 257 -9.27 28.08 -20.62
N LYS A 258 -8.97 29.31 -21.05
CA LYS A 258 -9.20 29.78 -22.43
C LYS A 258 -8.20 29.16 -23.41
N VAL A 259 -6.95 28.92 -23.00
CA VAL A 259 -5.88 28.33 -23.84
C VAL A 259 -6.03 26.81 -23.97
N VAL A 260 -6.32 26.09 -22.89
CA VAL A 260 -6.60 24.64 -22.89
C VAL A 260 -8.08 24.37 -23.11
N ARG A 261 -8.60 24.87 -24.24
CA ARG A 261 -10.03 24.84 -24.54
C ARG A 261 -10.61 23.42 -24.49
N GLY A 262 -11.80 23.29 -23.91
CA GLY A 262 -12.50 22.02 -23.71
C GLY A 262 -12.01 21.18 -22.53
N GLU A 263 -10.96 21.62 -21.84
CA GLU A 263 -10.40 20.93 -20.68
C GLU A 263 -10.84 21.56 -19.35
N GLN A 264 -10.72 20.80 -18.28
CA GLN A 264 -10.95 21.24 -16.90
C GLN A 264 -9.60 21.40 -16.21
N ILE A 265 -9.41 22.50 -15.48
CA ILE A 265 -8.13 22.79 -14.82
C ILE A 265 -8.26 22.74 -13.30
N ILE A 266 -7.20 22.32 -12.61
CA ILE A 266 -7.17 22.26 -11.15
C ILE A 266 -6.24 23.36 -10.61
N SER A 267 -6.68 24.06 -9.57
CA SER A 267 -5.91 25.11 -8.90
C SER A 267 -4.77 24.55 -8.06
N LYS A 268 -3.89 25.44 -7.59
CA LYS A 268 -3.02 25.17 -6.44
C LYS A 268 -3.86 24.80 -5.21
N VAL A 269 -3.27 24.05 -4.28
CA VAL A 269 -3.87 23.82 -2.96
C VAL A 269 -4.03 25.15 -2.23
N ARG A 270 -5.20 25.37 -1.61
CA ARG A 270 -5.55 26.57 -0.86
C ARG A 270 -6.41 26.22 0.36
N THR A 271 -6.59 27.19 1.24
CA THR A 271 -7.57 27.11 2.32
C THR A 271 -8.98 27.07 1.74
N SER A 272 -9.86 26.30 2.36
CA SER A 272 -11.27 26.27 2.00
C SER A 272 -11.89 27.66 2.02
N VAL A 273 -12.68 27.97 1.00
CA VAL A 273 -13.53 29.18 0.95
C VAL A 273 -14.98 28.87 1.32
N SER A 274 -15.28 27.60 1.63
CA SER A 274 -16.63 27.13 1.96
C SER A 274 -17.01 27.48 3.40
N THR A 275 -16.03 27.64 4.29
CA THR A 275 -16.25 28.15 5.65
C THR A 275 -16.59 29.64 5.64
N GLY A 276 -17.69 30.02 6.29
CA GLY A 276 -18.20 31.38 6.32
C GLY A 276 -19.04 31.77 5.09
N THR A 277 -19.13 30.90 4.09
CA THR A 277 -20.03 31.06 2.93
C THR A 277 -21.18 30.05 3.00
N ALA A 278 -20.83 28.76 2.95
CA ALA A 278 -21.74 27.63 2.93
C ALA A 278 -21.79 26.89 4.28
N PHE A 279 -20.67 26.83 5.00
CA PHE A 279 -20.52 26.03 6.22
C PHE A 279 -19.99 26.86 7.40
N THR A 280 -20.33 26.44 8.62
CA THR A 280 -19.56 26.83 9.82
C THR A 280 -18.25 26.05 9.86
N GLU A 281 -17.30 26.48 10.70
CA GLU A 281 -16.04 25.75 10.90
C GLU A 281 -16.29 24.33 11.42
N GLU A 282 -17.27 24.15 12.31
CA GLU A 282 -17.63 22.83 12.86
C GLU A 282 -18.20 21.90 11.79
N GLU A 283 -19.08 22.40 10.93
CA GLU A 283 -19.66 21.63 9.83
C GLU A 283 -18.63 21.28 8.78
N HIS A 284 -17.72 22.22 8.48
CA HIS A 284 -16.61 21.98 7.57
C HIS A 284 -15.69 20.90 8.12
N ALA A 285 -15.25 21.03 9.37
CA ALA A 285 -14.41 20.05 10.04
C ALA A 285 -15.05 18.65 10.10
N ALA A 286 -16.38 18.55 10.25
CA ALA A 286 -17.10 17.28 10.26
C ALA A 286 -17.06 16.54 8.91
N MET A 287 -16.73 17.21 7.80
CA MET A 287 -16.56 16.58 6.50
C MET A 287 -15.20 15.89 6.35
N HIS A 288 -14.22 16.21 7.20
CA HIS A 288 -12.83 15.75 7.05
C HIS A 288 -12.44 14.65 8.03
N SER A 289 -11.36 13.93 7.70
CA SER A 289 -10.82 12.92 8.62
C SER A 289 -10.09 13.63 9.75
N LYS A 290 -9.94 12.94 10.89
CA LYS A 290 -9.18 13.53 11.99
C LYS A 290 -7.76 13.83 11.52
N LEU A 291 -7.27 15.00 11.87
CA LEU A 291 -5.88 15.36 11.64
C LEU A 291 -4.96 14.49 12.51
N LYS A 292 -3.83 14.02 11.97
CA LYS A 292 -2.80 13.39 12.82
C LYS A 292 -2.18 14.43 13.74
N THR A 293 -1.82 14.01 14.95
CA THR A 293 -1.10 14.85 15.90
C THR A 293 0.17 15.40 15.27
N GLY A 294 0.37 16.72 15.32
CA GLY A 294 1.54 17.40 14.74
C GLY A 294 1.40 17.78 13.26
N SER A 295 0.28 17.44 12.60
CA SER A 295 -0.04 17.93 11.27
C SER A 295 -0.48 19.40 11.29
N SER A 296 -0.51 20.03 10.11
CA SER A 296 -1.07 21.37 9.93
C SER A 296 -2.58 21.38 10.24
N PRO A 297 -3.13 22.47 10.81
CA PRO A 297 -4.52 22.53 11.28
C PRO A 297 -5.57 22.50 10.16
N HIS A 298 -5.17 22.54 8.89
CA HIS A 298 -6.11 22.63 7.76
C HIS A 298 -5.87 21.53 6.73
N HIS A 299 -6.97 20.94 6.26
CA HIS A 299 -6.95 19.97 5.17
C HIS A 299 -6.61 20.66 3.84
N PRO A 300 -5.74 20.06 3.00
CA PRO A 300 -5.47 20.54 1.65
C PRO A 300 -6.71 20.48 0.73
N HIS A 301 -7.14 21.64 0.21
CA HIS A 301 -8.24 21.76 -0.76
C HIS A 301 -7.76 22.27 -2.10
N CYS A 302 -8.40 21.81 -3.17
CA CYS A 302 -8.23 22.31 -4.52
C CYS A 302 -9.58 22.74 -5.10
N PHE A 303 -9.53 23.55 -6.15
CA PHE A 303 -10.68 23.85 -6.99
C PHE A 303 -10.43 23.30 -8.38
N ILE A 304 -11.38 22.54 -8.89
CA ILE A 304 -11.46 22.20 -10.32
C ILE A 304 -12.39 23.20 -11.00
N TRP A 305 -11.95 23.72 -12.13
CA TRP A 305 -12.60 24.76 -12.92
C TRP A 305 -13.01 24.16 -14.26
N THR A 306 -14.32 24.08 -14.46
CA THR A 306 -14.94 23.49 -15.64
C THR A 306 -15.52 24.61 -16.50
N PRO A 307 -15.11 24.75 -17.77
CA PRO A 307 -15.65 25.79 -18.63
C PRO A 307 -17.09 25.48 -19.01
N VAL A 308 -17.93 26.51 -19.05
CA VAL A 308 -19.30 26.44 -19.55
C VAL A 308 -19.34 27.08 -20.93
N TYR A 309 -19.89 26.35 -21.88
CA TYR A 309 -20.06 26.77 -23.27
C TYR A 309 -21.54 26.98 -23.57
N GLU A 310 -21.84 27.92 -24.47
CA GLU A 310 -23.21 28.32 -24.80
C GLU A 310 -24.03 27.18 -25.39
N ASP A 311 -23.43 26.41 -26.31
CA ASP A 311 -24.04 25.24 -26.92
C ASP A 311 -23.53 23.96 -26.24
N PRO A 312 -24.42 23.08 -25.73
CA PRO A 312 -24.02 21.81 -25.12
C PRO A 312 -23.16 20.97 -26.07
N GLN A 313 -22.09 20.37 -25.55
CA GLN A 313 -21.13 19.53 -26.29
C GLN A 313 -20.33 20.24 -27.40
N ASP A 314 -20.53 21.54 -27.64
CA ASP A 314 -19.69 22.31 -28.57
C ASP A 314 -18.72 23.21 -27.81
N ILE A 315 -17.49 22.72 -27.65
CA ILE A 315 -16.39 23.48 -27.03
C ILE A 315 -15.96 24.70 -27.85
N TYR A 316 -16.38 24.83 -29.12
CA TYR A 316 -16.07 25.97 -29.97
C TYR A 316 -17.13 27.06 -29.92
N SER A 317 -18.30 26.78 -29.34
CA SER A 317 -19.31 27.79 -29.04
C SER A 317 -18.78 28.81 -28.02
N LYS A 318 -19.59 29.84 -27.76
CA LYS A 318 -19.19 30.95 -26.90
C LYS A 318 -18.89 30.44 -25.49
N PHE A 319 -17.72 30.82 -24.96
CA PHE A 319 -17.40 30.61 -23.55
C PHE A 319 -18.17 31.63 -22.71
N VAL A 320 -19.00 31.16 -21.78
CA VAL A 320 -20.04 31.97 -21.11
C VAL A 320 -19.90 32.03 -19.60
N GLY A 321 -19.02 31.22 -19.03
CA GLY A 321 -18.83 31.12 -17.60
C GLY A 321 -17.97 29.93 -17.24
N PHE A 322 -17.71 29.74 -15.96
CA PHE A 322 -17.10 28.52 -15.46
C PHE A 322 -17.79 28.07 -14.19
N LEU A 323 -17.69 26.78 -13.95
CA LEU A 323 -18.05 26.14 -12.71
C LEU A 323 -16.79 25.86 -11.91
N ALA A 324 -16.66 26.43 -10.72
CA ALA A 324 -15.58 26.11 -9.80
C ALA A 324 -16.12 25.20 -8.68
N THR A 325 -15.47 24.07 -8.46
CA THR A 325 -15.89 23.11 -7.43
C THR A 325 -14.72 22.77 -6.51
N SER A 326 -14.93 22.97 -5.20
CA SER A 326 -13.98 22.68 -4.13
C SER A 326 -14.01 21.20 -3.78
N PHE A 327 -12.84 20.59 -3.68
CA PHE A 327 -12.66 19.25 -3.15
C PHE A 327 -11.44 19.19 -2.23
N ALA A 328 -11.50 18.30 -1.25
CA ALA A 328 -10.38 18.01 -0.36
C ALA A 328 -9.80 16.64 -0.66
N TRP A 329 -8.48 16.56 -0.57
CA TRP A 329 -7.75 15.33 -0.90
C TRP A 329 -8.08 14.20 0.07
N ASP A 330 -8.20 14.47 1.38
CA ASP A 330 -8.60 13.43 2.35
C ASP A 330 -9.97 12.85 2.01
N PHE A 331 -10.93 13.69 1.61
CA PHE A 331 -12.26 13.20 1.25
C PHE A 331 -12.23 12.34 -0.02
N SER A 332 -11.43 12.73 -1.03
CA SER A 332 -11.22 11.93 -2.25
C SER A 332 -10.53 10.59 -1.97
N LEU A 333 -9.66 10.55 -0.95
CA LEU A 333 -8.86 9.39 -0.57
C LEU A 333 -9.53 8.45 0.45
N ARG A 334 -10.76 8.74 0.86
CA ARG A 334 -11.56 7.87 1.76
C ARG A 334 -12.21 6.71 1.03
N ASN A 335 -12.38 5.62 1.78
CA ASN A 335 -13.02 4.39 1.34
C ASN A 335 -12.32 3.71 0.15
N LEU A 336 -11.00 3.92 -0.01
CA LEU A 336 -10.21 3.26 -1.05
C LEU A 336 -9.77 1.84 -0.64
N LEU A 337 -9.63 1.57 0.66
CA LEU A 337 -9.20 0.29 1.20
C LEU A 337 -10.24 -0.32 2.15
N PRO A 338 -10.27 -1.65 2.29
CA PRO A 338 -11.11 -2.30 3.30
C PRO A 338 -10.60 -1.98 4.71
N GLY A 339 -11.51 -1.98 5.69
CA GLY A 339 -11.22 -1.51 7.06
C GLY A 339 -10.14 -2.28 7.84
N ASN A 340 -9.64 -3.40 7.32
CA ASN A 340 -8.60 -4.22 7.93
C ASN A 340 -7.20 -3.98 7.36
N VAL A 341 -7.02 -2.98 6.48
CA VAL A 341 -5.74 -2.62 5.88
C VAL A 341 -5.35 -1.24 6.35
N ALA A 342 -4.15 -1.08 6.92
CA ALA A 342 -3.65 0.21 7.39
C ALA A 342 -2.16 0.35 7.08
N GLY A 343 -1.66 1.59 7.11
CA GLY A 343 -0.25 1.89 6.89
C GLY A 343 0.14 2.07 5.42
N ILE A 344 -0.80 2.37 4.52
CA ILE A 344 -0.46 2.80 3.16
C ILE A 344 -0.26 4.30 3.17
N VAL A 345 0.94 4.76 2.81
CA VAL A 345 1.29 6.19 2.77
C VAL A 345 1.13 6.68 1.34
N VAL A 346 0.42 7.79 1.19
CA VAL A 346 0.11 8.43 -0.09
C VAL A 346 0.65 9.85 -0.09
N ILE A 347 1.37 10.20 -1.15
CA ILE A 347 1.95 11.52 -1.35
C ILE A 347 1.34 12.14 -2.59
N ILE A 348 0.66 13.26 -2.41
CA ILE A 348 0.14 14.09 -3.51
C ILE A 348 1.20 15.12 -3.87
N THR A 349 1.71 15.07 -5.09
CA THR A 349 2.66 16.05 -5.65
C THR A 349 2.01 16.83 -6.78
N SER A 350 2.45 18.07 -7.03
CA SER A 350 1.94 18.89 -8.13
C SER A 350 3.01 19.61 -8.91
N THR A 351 2.72 19.92 -10.18
CA THR A 351 3.57 20.78 -11.03
C THR A 351 3.70 22.21 -10.52
N CYS A 352 2.90 22.58 -9.52
CA CYS A 352 2.97 23.85 -8.81
C CYS A 352 3.89 23.83 -7.58
N ASN A 353 4.75 22.81 -7.46
CA ASN A 353 5.72 22.63 -6.39
C ASN A 353 5.06 22.52 -5.00
N GLN A 354 3.95 21.78 -4.93
CA GLN A 354 3.26 21.46 -3.67
C GLN A 354 3.36 19.97 -3.41
N THR A 355 3.47 19.58 -2.15
CA THR A 355 3.56 18.17 -1.74
C THR A 355 2.84 17.98 -0.42
N TYR A 356 2.00 16.95 -0.33
CA TYR A 356 1.20 16.64 0.85
C TYR A 356 1.18 15.14 1.11
N THR A 357 1.37 14.74 2.36
CA THR A 357 1.37 13.33 2.75
C THR A 357 0.12 12.96 3.53
N TYR A 358 -0.44 11.79 3.19
CA TYR A 358 -1.58 11.16 3.82
C TYR A 358 -1.23 9.72 4.22
N GLU A 359 -1.83 9.24 5.30
CA GLU A 359 -1.90 7.81 5.59
C GLU A 359 -3.32 7.32 5.33
N ILE A 360 -3.43 6.29 4.50
CA ILE A 360 -4.67 5.56 4.29
C ILE A 360 -4.72 4.42 5.30
N ALA A 361 -5.67 4.52 6.23
CA ALA A 361 -5.90 3.52 7.25
C ALA A 361 -7.39 3.10 7.23
N GLY A 362 -7.62 1.93 6.63
CA GLY A 362 -8.91 1.38 6.36
C GLY A 362 -9.72 2.26 5.43
N GLN A 363 -10.84 2.76 5.93
CA GLN A 363 -11.76 3.60 5.18
C GLN A 363 -11.43 5.11 5.28
N ASP A 364 -10.44 5.47 6.09
CA ASP A 364 -10.05 6.86 6.35
C ASP A 364 -8.72 7.22 5.69
N ALA A 365 -8.57 8.52 5.39
CA ALA A 365 -7.34 9.13 4.90
C ALA A 365 -6.92 10.23 5.86
N TYR A 366 -5.85 9.99 6.62
CA TYR A 366 -5.36 10.89 7.66
C TYR A 366 -4.28 11.80 7.09
N TYR A 367 -4.51 13.11 7.12
CA TYR A 367 -3.49 14.08 6.69
C TYR A 367 -2.33 14.09 7.68
N MET A 368 -1.11 13.85 7.17
CA MET A 368 0.11 13.81 7.96
C MET A 368 0.84 15.15 7.98
N GLY A 369 0.81 15.90 6.86
CA GLY A 369 1.45 17.21 6.76
C GLY A 369 1.92 17.54 5.35
N GLU A 370 2.52 18.73 5.23
CA GLU A 370 3.16 19.19 4.00
C GLU A 370 4.53 18.50 3.82
N GLY A 371 4.89 18.29 2.56
CA GLY A 371 6.11 17.60 2.17
C GLY A 371 5.92 16.11 2.02
N ASP A 372 7.00 15.46 1.62
CA ASP A 372 7.13 14.02 1.58
C ASP A 372 7.52 13.51 2.97
N LEU A 373 6.62 12.77 3.61
CA LEU A 373 6.79 12.23 4.97
C LEU A 373 6.82 10.69 4.99
N HIS A 374 7.12 10.02 3.87
CA HIS A 374 7.29 8.57 3.90
C HIS A 374 8.59 8.16 4.64
N GLU A 375 8.64 6.90 5.07
CA GLU A 375 9.83 6.37 5.73
C GLU A 375 10.88 5.95 4.70
N ALA A 376 12.10 6.49 4.82
CA ALA A 376 13.17 6.29 3.85
C ALA A 376 13.59 4.82 3.61
N LYS A 377 13.20 3.89 4.49
CA LYS A 377 13.44 2.45 4.27
C LYS A 377 12.57 1.85 3.15
N TYR A 378 11.58 2.59 2.66
CA TYR A 378 10.67 2.16 1.60
C TYR A 378 10.84 2.94 0.28
N ASP A 379 11.93 3.69 0.09
CA ASP A 379 12.21 4.44 -1.15
C ASP A 379 12.03 3.57 -2.40
N ASP A 380 12.47 2.30 -2.33
CA ASP A 380 12.41 1.34 -3.44
C ASP A 380 11.00 0.81 -3.75
N TYR A 381 10.00 1.10 -2.90
CA TYR A 381 8.61 0.67 -3.06
C TYR A 381 7.70 1.70 -3.73
N LYS A 382 8.27 2.77 -4.30
CA LYS A 382 7.49 3.83 -4.94
C LYS A 382 6.59 3.28 -6.05
N SER A 383 5.28 3.34 -5.83
CA SER A 383 4.27 3.21 -6.90
C SER A 383 3.75 4.60 -7.26
N GLU A 384 3.73 4.94 -8.56
CA GLU A 384 3.41 6.29 -9.04
C GLU A 384 2.27 6.25 -10.07
N ILE A 385 1.33 7.19 -9.92
CA ILE A 385 0.23 7.42 -10.87
C ILE A 385 0.04 8.91 -11.14
N ASN A 386 -0.24 9.24 -12.40
CA ASN A 386 -0.63 10.59 -12.80
C ASN A 386 -2.14 10.77 -12.62
N LEU A 387 -2.55 11.79 -11.87
CA LEU A 387 -3.96 12.11 -11.61
C LEU A 387 -4.50 13.17 -12.56
N SER A 388 -3.66 13.79 -13.38
CA SER A 388 -4.08 14.78 -14.36
C SER A 388 -4.73 14.13 -15.58
N LEU A 389 -5.99 14.50 -15.86
CA LEU A 389 -6.73 14.05 -17.04
C LEU A 389 -6.59 14.99 -18.25
N LEU A 390 -5.76 16.04 -18.15
CA LEU A 390 -5.52 16.98 -19.25
C LEU A 390 -4.83 16.29 -20.43
N THR A 391 -5.40 16.47 -21.63
CA THR A 391 -4.85 15.93 -22.89
C THR A 391 -4.35 17.01 -23.85
N HIS A 392 -4.76 18.26 -23.64
CA HIS A 392 -4.42 19.37 -24.52
C HIS A 392 -2.89 19.56 -24.70
N PRO A 393 -2.39 19.77 -25.94
CA PRO A 393 -0.94 19.84 -26.21
C PRO A 393 -0.18 20.94 -25.46
N LYS A 394 -0.89 21.99 -25.02
CA LYS A 394 -0.30 23.11 -24.28
C LYS A 394 -0.37 22.98 -22.75
N LYS A 395 -0.85 21.85 -22.21
CA LYS A 395 -1.01 21.67 -20.75
C LYS A 395 0.29 21.91 -19.97
N ASP A 396 1.43 21.48 -20.50
CA ASP A 396 2.70 21.56 -19.77
C ASP A 396 3.39 22.94 -19.85
N VAL A 397 2.97 23.79 -20.80
CA VAL A 397 3.58 25.12 -21.04
C VAL A 397 2.68 26.28 -20.65
N THR A 398 1.41 26.00 -20.34
CA THR A 398 0.42 27.04 -20.00
C THR A 398 0.43 27.24 -18.49
N PRO A 399 0.87 28.40 -17.96
CA PRO A 399 0.80 28.68 -16.53
C PRO A 399 -0.65 28.80 -16.05
N GLY A 400 -0.88 28.83 -14.74
CA GLY A 400 -2.20 29.09 -14.15
C GLY A 400 -3.00 27.84 -13.76
N HIS A 401 -2.46 26.65 -13.95
CA HIS A 401 -3.06 25.41 -13.46
C HIS A 401 -2.00 24.43 -12.93
N CYS A 402 -2.45 23.44 -12.18
CA CYS A 402 -1.60 22.41 -11.60
C CYS A 402 -2.03 21.03 -12.11
N GLN A 403 -1.04 20.22 -12.46
CA GLN A 403 -1.21 18.78 -12.70
C GLN A 403 -0.74 18.06 -11.44
N TYR A 404 -1.52 17.07 -10.99
CA TYR A 404 -1.25 16.32 -9.77
C TYR A 404 -0.84 14.89 -10.08
N SER A 405 0.06 14.36 -9.26
CA SER A 405 0.50 12.96 -9.25
C SER A 405 0.43 12.41 -7.84
N MET A 406 0.33 11.10 -7.74
CA MET A 406 0.28 10.38 -6.48
C MET A 406 1.43 9.38 -6.42
N HIS A 407 2.17 9.40 -5.31
CA HIS A 407 3.13 8.36 -4.96
C HIS A 407 2.58 7.54 -3.79
N ILE A 408 2.75 6.22 -3.83
CA ILE A 408 2.21 5.30 -2.83
C ILE A 408 3.36 4.46 -2.30
N TYR A 409 3.44 4.36 -0.97
CA TYR A 409 4.47 3.64 -0.23
C TYR A 409 3.84 2.80 0.89
N PRO A 410 4.48 1.69 1.30
CA PRO A 410 4.14 1.04 2.55
C PRO A 410 4.70 1.86 3.73
N SER A 411 4.26 1.53 4.94
CA SER A 411 4.82 2.06 6.20
C SER A 411 5.24 0.92 7.13
N SER A 412 5.93 1.28 8.21
CA SER A 412 6.24 0.36 9.32
C SER A 412 4.97 -0.27 9.91
N GLU A 413 3.86 0.46 9.91
CA GLU A 413 2.57 -0.08 10.35
C GLU A 413 2.08 -1.15 9.38
N PHE A 414 2.15 -0.92 8.07
CA PHE A 414 1.79 -1.92 7.07
C PHE A 414 2.69 -3.16 7.16
N GLU A 415 4.01 -2.98 7.28
CA GLU A 415 4.97 -4.08 7.44
C GLU A 415 4.70 -4.93 8.69
N SER A 416 4.28 -4.31 9.79
CA SER A 416 4.00 -5.02 11.05
C SER A 416 2.90 -6.08 10.95
N PHE A 417 2.00 -5.99 9.97
CA PHE A 417 0.99 -7.02 9.71
C PHE A 417 1.59 -8.32 9.16
N TYR A 418 2.77 -8.22 8.52
CA TYR A 418 3.48 -9.30 7.86
C TYR A 418 4.72 -9.77 8.65
N ASP A 419 5.34 -8.88 9.44
CA ASP A 419 6.44 -9.22 10.35
C ASP A 419 5.92 -9.92 11.61
N ARG A 420 5.64 -11.22 11.47
CA ARG A 420 5.19 -12.10 12.57
C ARG A 420 6.36 -12.94 13.09
N ASN A 421 6.33 -13.28 14.38
CA ASN A 421 7.27 -14.23 14.99
C ASN A 421 7.10 -15.69 14.51
N THR A 422 6.40 -15.91 13.40
CA THR A 422 6.07 -17.24 12.87
C THR A 422 7.33 -18.01 12.44
N PRO A 423 8.29 -17.42 11.69
CA PRO A 423 9.55 -18.11 11.36
C PRO A 423 10.32 -18.52 12.60
N GLU A 424 10.41 -17.66 13.62
CA GLU A 424 11.14 -17.90 14.87
C GLU A 424 10.48 -19.02 15.68
N ILE A 425 9.15 -18.98 15.83
CA ILE A 425 8.38 -19.98 16.58
C ILE A 425 8.50 -21.35 15.90
N PHE A 426 8.27 -21.43 14.58
CA PHE A 426 8.34 -22.70 13.85
C PHE A 426 9.77 -23.26 13.81
N ALA A 427 10.78 -22.42 13.57
CA ALA A 427 12.18 -22.84 13.65
C ALA A 427 12.54 -23.35 15.06
N GLY A 428 12.04 -22.69 16.11
CA GLY A 428 12.20 -23.10 17.50
C GLY A 428 11.54 -24.44 17.82
N ILE A 429 10.30 -24.67 17.34
CA ILE A 429 9.59 -25.95 17.48
C ILE A 429 10.39 -27.08 16.81
N VAL A 430 10.83 -26.87 15.56
CA VAL A 430 11.64 -27.84 14.82
C VAL A 430 12.93 -28.16 15.57
N ALA A 431 13.66 -27.14 16.04
CA ALA A 431 14.89 -27.32 16.81
C ALA A 431 14.65 -28.09 18.12
N PHE A 432 13.55 -27.79 18.82
CA PHE A 432 13.16 -28.49 20.05
C PHE A 432 12.82 -29.97 19.79
N THR A 433 12.10 -30.28 18.71
CA THR A 433 11.78 -31.66 18.32
C THR A 433 13.05 -32.47 18.05
N PHE A 434 13.99 -31.93 17.26
CA PHE A 434 15.26 -32.61 17.00
C PHE A 434 16.10 -32.79 18.28
N THR A 435 16.08 -31.80 19.19
CA THR A 435 16.74 -31.91 20.49
C THR A 435 16.14 -33.05 21.32
N CYS A 436 14.82 -33.17 21.38
CA CYS A 436 14.14 -34.27 22.07
C CYS A 436 14.50 -35.63 21.46
N ILE A 437 14.54 -35.75 20.12
CA ILE A 437 14.93 -36.99 19.44
C ILE A 437 16.38 -37.34 19.76
N ALA A 438 17.30 -36.37 19.70
CA ALA A 438 18.70 -36.57 20.05
C ALA A 438 18.87 -37.04 21.50
N LEU A 439 18.14 -36.44 22.44
CA LEU A 439 18.13 -36.86 23.85
C LEU A 439 17.64 -38.29 24.03
N VAL A 440 16.52 -38.67 23.38
CA VAL A 440 16.01 -40.05 23.43
C VAL A 440 17.03 -41.04 22.86
N MET A 441 17.69 -40.69 21.75
CA MET A 441 18.74 -41.52 21.15
C MET A 441 19.95 -41.67 22.08
N ILE A 442 20.39 -40.59 22.74
CA ILE A 442 21.48 -40.64 23.73
C ILE A 442 21.09 -41.53 24.91
N VAL A 443 19.88 -41.37 25.47
CA VAL A 443 19.40 -42.19 26.59
C VAL A 443 19.31 -43.66 26.19
N TYR A 444 18.73 -43.95 25.02
CA TYR A 444 18.68 -45.29 24.45
C TYR A 444 20.08 -45.89 24.32
N ASP A 445 21.04 -45.11 23.80
CA ASP A 445 22.41 -45.54 23.60
C ASP A 445 23.13 -45.93 24.90
N ILE A 446 22.93 -45.11 25.94
CA ILE A 446 23.45 -45.36 27.31
C ILE A 446 22.83 -46.65 27.88
N LEU A 447 21.51 -46.82 27.77
CA LEU A 447 20.81 -48.00 28.29
C LEU A 447 21.27 -49.28 27.58
N VAL A 448 21.39 -49.25 26.26
CA VAL A 448 21.87 -50.39 25.46
C VAL A 448 23.34 -50.69 25.77
N HIS A 449 24.18 -49.67 25.91
CA HIS A 449 25.59 -49.86 26.30
C HIS A 449 25.70 -50.57 27.65
N ASN A 450 24.93 -50.11 28.64
CA ASN A 450 24.89 -50.71 29.97
C ASN A 450 24.36 -52.15 29.94
N ARG A 451 23.31 -52.43 29.15
CA ARG A 451 22.78 -53.79 28.98
C ARG A 451 23.82 -54.72 28.35
N ASN A 452 24.46 -54.28 27.27
CA ASN A 452 25.45 -55.09 26.57
C ASN A 452 26.69 -55.34 27.46
N ALA A 453 27.13 -54.33 28.21
CA ALA A 453 28.22 -54.51 29.19
C ALA A 453 27.86 -55.54 30.28
N LYS A 454 26.63 -55.51 30.81
CA LYS A 454 26.14 -56.52 31.77
C LYS A 454 26.07 -57.92 31.15
N LEU A 455 25.58 -58.05 29.92
CA LEU A 455 25.51 -59.33 29.22
C LEU A 455 26.90 -59.93 28.98
N VAL A 456 27.86 -59.12 28.53
CA VAL A 456 29.26 -59.55 28.35
C VAL A 456 29.89 -59.95 29.69
N ALA A 457 29.66 -59.20 30.77
CA ALA A 457 30.16 -59.53 32.10
C ALA A 457 29.55 -60.85 32.64
N ASN A 458 28.26 -61.07 32.43
CA ASN A 458 27.59 -62.31 32.82
C ASN A 458 28.09 -63.51 31.99
N ALA A 459 28.27 -63.35 30.68
CA ALA A 459 28.84 -64.39 29.81
C ALA A 459 30.29 -64.74 30.21
N ALA A 460 31.12 -63.73 30.52
CA ALA A 460 32.48 -63.94 31.03
C ALA A 460 32.49 -64.70 32.36
N ARG A 461 31.55 -64.39 33.27
CA ARG A 461 31.40 -65.11 34.54
C ARG A 461 30.94 -66.56 34.32
N SER A 462 29.98 -66.81 33.42
CA SER A 462 29.53 -68.16 33.09
C SER A 462 30.65 -68.99 32.44
N ASN A 463 31.42 -68.42 31.51
CA ASN A 463 32.59 -69.09 30.94
C ASN A 463 33.63 -69.41 32.02
N ALA A 464 33.95 -68.45 32.89
CA ALA A 464 34.89 -68.70 34.01
C ALA A 464 34.40 -69.81 34.95
N VAL A 465 33.10 -69.91 35.21
CA VAL A 465 32.51 -71.00 36.00
C VAL A 465 32.64 -72.34 35.28
N VAL A 466 32.32 -72.41 33.98
CA VAL A 466 32.48 -73.64 33.17
C VAL A 466 33.94 -74.09 33.13
N THR A 467 34.89 -73.17 32.91
CA THR A 467 36.33 -73.47 32.93
C THR A 467 36.83 -73.89 34.32
N SER A 468 36.23 -73.38 35.40
CA SER A 468 36.58 -73.77 36.77
C SER A 468 35.98 -75.12 37.23
N LEU A 469 34.83 -75.52 36.65
CA LEU A 469 34.15 -76.78 36.98
C LEU A 469 34.68 -77.96 36.15
N PHE A 470 35.32 -77.70 35.02
CA PHE A 470 35.99 -78.71 34.19
C PHE A 470 37.44 -78.29 33.89
N PRO A 471 38.34 -78.21 34.89
CA PRO A 471 39.74 -77.95 34.66
C PRO A 471 40.39 -79.21 34.08
N GLY A 472 40.35 -79.34 32.76
CA GLY A 472 40.95 -80.47 32.03
C GLY A 472 39.92 -81.51 31.59
N SER A 473 39.27 -81.22 30.47
CA SER A 473 38.82 -82.27 29.55
C SER A 473 38.84 -81.74 28.11
N MET A 474 40.05 -81.47 27.61
CA MET A 474 40.45 -81.80 26.24
C MET A 474 41.88 -82.33 26.28
#